data_AF-A0A537GKT7-F1
#
_entry.id   AF-A0A537GKT7-F1
#
_cell.length_a   1.000
_cell.length_b   1.000
_cell.length_c   1.000
_cell.angle_alpha   90.00
_cell.angle_beta   90.00
_cell.angle_gamma   90.00
#
_symmetry.space_group_name_H-M   'P 1'
#
loop_
_entity.id
_entity.type
_entity.pdbx_description
1 polymer ?
#
loop_
_entity_poly.entity_id
_entity_poly.type
_entity_poly.pdbx_seq_one_letter_code
_entity_poly.pdbx_strand_id
1 'polypeptide(L)'
;MGFSPEYFQRATPNLPLGSSVASTGRSASLAYFPRKYWDSGADKWDETVTNTSFPHYFYYYEADLYISDLLENSRLSLELGAGTCGSTINHASPDKKIVAIDYSPRMLKLGKGRVQNAGLMSHVDLVVADQCHLPFRDDCFDSVFSRGVALSYDWASTS
;
A
#
# COMPACT_ATOMS: atom_id res chain seq x y z
N MET A 1 -4.33 17.46 -7.13
CA MET A 1 -3.89 17.93 -5.81
C MET A 1 -3.15 16.77 -5.18
N GLY A 2 -1.88 16.93 -4.83
CA GLY A 2 -1.06 15.83 -4.31
C GLY A 2 -1.34 15.57 -2.83
N PHE A 3 -1.00 14.36 -2.38
CA PHE A 3 -1.04 13.94 -0.99
C PHE A 3 -0.52 15.02 -0.04
N SER A 4 -1.29 15.28 1.01
CA SER A 4 -1.07 16.45 1.83
C SER A 4 0.04 16.19 2.87
N PRO A 5 1.10 17.04 2.96
CA PRO A 5 2.29 16.76 3.76
C PRO A 5 2.04 16.57 5.26
N GLU A 6 0.88 17.00 5.78
CA GLU A 6 0.53 16.86 7.18
C GLU A 6 0.46 15.41 7.63
N TYR A 7 0.16 14.44 6.77
CA TYR A 7 0.06 13.03 7.20
C TYR A 7 1.41 12.39 7.49
N PHE A 8 2.50 12.96 6.97
CA PHE A 8 3.84 12.43 7.20
C PHE A 8 4.38 12.83 8.57
N GLN A 9 5.24 11.98 9.12
CA GLN A 9 6.07 12.37 10.26
C GLN A 9 6.85 13.63 9.87
N ARG A 10 6.81 14.66 10.72
CA ARG A 10 7.65 15.84 10.51
C ARG A 10 9.10 15.38 10.54
N ALA A 11 9.83 15.59 9.45
CA ALA A 11 11.28 15.51 9.50
C ALA A 11 11.75 16.41 10.64
N THR A 12 12.58 15.89 11.54
CA THR A 12 13.27 16.70 12.54
C THR A 12 13.87 17.95 11.87
N PRO A 13 13.75 19.16 12.44
CA PRO A 13 13.94 20.41 11.67
C PRO A 13 15.34 20.69 11.09
N ASN A 14 16.31 19.78 11.17
CA ASN A 14 17.70 20.02 10.79
C ASN A 14 18.36 18.83 10.07
N LEU A 15 17.80 18.36 8.94
CA LEU A 15 18.57 17.56 7.98
C LEU A 15 18.52 18.22 6.59
N PRO A 16 19.66 18.58 5.98
CA PRO A 16 19.68 19.18 4.65
C PRO A 16 19.21 18.18 3.58
N LEU A 17 18.52 18.70 2.55
CA LEU A 17 18.10 17.94 1.37
C LEU A 17 19.30 17.15 0.80
N GLY A 18 19.23 15.82 0.87
CA GLY A 18 20.28 14.92 0.37
C GLY A 18 20.97 14.06 1.43
N SER A 19 20.61 14.17 2.71
CA SER A 19 21.14 13.27 3.75
C SER A 19 20.22 12.07 3.94
N SER A 20 20.73 10.86 3.69
CA SER A 20 20.05 9.64 4.08
C SER A 20 19.90 9.63 5.59
N VAL A 21 18.69 9.39 6.10
CA VAL A 21 18.53 8.92 7.47
C VAL A 21 19.18 7.54 7.51
N ALA A 22 20.47 7.49 7.82
CA ALA A 22 21.12 6.26 8.20
C ALA A 22 20.56 5.92 9.59
N SER A 23 19.51 5.09 9.61
CA SER A 23 19.15 4.37 10.83
C SER A 23 20.37 3.53 11.21
N THR A 24 21.00 3.90 12.31
CA THR A 24 22.06 3.13 12.95
C THR A 24 21.43 1.87 13.54
N GLY A 25 21.25 0.89 12.67
CA GLY A 25 20.70 -0.43 12.94
C GLY A 25 20.20 -0.99 11.61
N ARG A 26 20.87 -2.00 11.05
CA ARG A 26 20.26 -2.82 9.99
C ARG A 26 19.09 -3.56 10.63
N SER A 27 17.92 -2.94 10.68
CA SER A 27 16.68 -3.68 10.76
C SER A 27 16.57 -4.39 9.42
N ALA A 28 16.89 -5.69 9.40
CA ALA A 28 16.63 -6.50 8.22
C ALA A 28 15.12 -6.41 7.95
N SER A 29 14.74 -6.12 6.71
CA SER A 29 13.32 -6.08 6.34
C SER A 29 12.67 -7.39 6.76
N LEU A 30 11.59 -7.30 7.54
CA LEU A 30 10.80 -8.45 8.00
C LEU A 30 9.93 -9.04 6.86
N ALA A 31 10.03 -8.50 5.65
CA ALA A 31 9.32 -9.00 4.50
C ALA A 31 9.82 -10.40 4.13
N TYR A 32 8.92 -11.39 4.21
CA TYR A 32 9.20 -12.77 3.79
C TYR A 32 9.55 -12.81 2.30
N PHE A 33 8.83 -12.03 1.48
CA PHE A 33 9.16 -11.83 0.06
C PHE A 33 9.91 -10.50 -0.14
N PRO A 34 11.16 -10.52 -0.64
CA PRO A 34 11.92 -9.30 -0.84
C PRO A 34 11.33 -8.46 -1.98
N ARG A 35 11.58 -7.14 -1.98
CA ARG A 35 11.15 -6.20 -3.04
C ARG A 35 11.36 -6.74 -4.46
N LYS A 36 12.52 -7.35 -4.73
CA LYS A 36 12.87 -7.90 -6.05
C LYS A 36 11.90 -8.99 -6.53
N TYR A 37 11.34 -9.78 -5.61
CA TYR A 37 10.33 -10.79 -5.94
C TYR A 37 9.11 -10.11 -6.56
N TRP A 38 8.58 -9.09 -5.89
CA TRP A 38 7.43 -8.31 -6.36
C TRP A 38 7.74 -7.54 -7.65
N ASP A 39 8.90 -6.90 -7.75
CA ASP A 39 9.30 -6.18 -8.97
C ASP A 39 9.32 -7.09 -10.20
N SER A 40 9.74 -8.35 -10.04
CA SER A 40 9.81 -9.33 -11.13
C SER A 40 8.45 -9.90 -11.52
N GLY A 41 7.51 -9.98 -10.58
CA GLY A 41 6.16 -10.52 -10.81
C GLY A 41 5.13 -9.50 -11.30
N ALA A 42 5.45 -8.20 -11.20
CA ALA A 42 4.49 -7.11 -11.41
C ALA A 42 3.73 -7.17 -12.75
N ASP A 43 4.42 -7.49 -13.85
CA ASP A 43 3.81 -7.50 -15.18
C ASP A 43 2.76 -8.62 -15.37
N LYS A 44 2.83 -9.69 -14.56
CA LYS A 44 1.90 -10.84 -14.61
C LYS A 44 0.88 -10.82 -13.48
N TRP A 45 0.95 -9.83 -12.59
CA TRP A 45 0.15 -9.80 -11.38
C TRP A 45 -1.34 -9.73 -11.68
N ASP A 46 -1.74 -8.89 -12.63
CA ASP A 46 -3.14 -8.72 -13.00
C ASP A 46 -3.74 -9.98 -13.63
N GLU A 47 -2.97 -10.69 -14.47
CA GLU A 47 -3.36 -11.99 -15.01
C GLU A 47 -3.52 -13.04 -13.89
N THR A 48 -2.66 -12.99 -12.89
CA THR A 48 -2.72 -13.90 -11.73
C THR A 48 -3.97 -13.65 -10.88
N VAL A 49 -4.27 -12.38 -10.58
CA VAL A 49 -5.42 -11.98 -9.74
C VAL A 49 -6.76 -12.24 -10.43
N THR A 50 -6.81 -12.13 -11.76
CA THR A 50 -8.05 -12.32 -12.54
C THR A 50 -8.29 -13.76 -12.99
N ASN A 51 -7.36 -14.67 -12.72
CA ASN A 51 -7.48 -16.06 -13.11
C ASN A 51 -8.47 -16.81 -12.21
N THR A 52 -9.66 -17.05 -12.72
CA THR A 52 -10.76 -17.76 -12.04
C THR A 52 -10.47 -19.22 -11.68
N SER A 53 -9.41 -19.80 -12.24
CA SER A 53 -8.95 -21.15 -11.88
C SER A 53 -8.05 -21.16 -10.65
N PHE A 54 -7.63 -20.01 -10.14
CA PHE A 54 -6.82 -19.90 -8.92
C PHE A 54 -7.67 -19.51 -7.71
N PRO A 55 -7.45 -20.15 -6.54
CA PRO A 55 -8.17 -19.82 -5.30
C PRO A 55 -8.08 -18.34 -4.89
N HIS A 56 -6.99 -17.67 -5.26
CA HIS A 56 -6.78 -16.23 -5.01
C HIS A 56 -7.89 -15.35 -5.62
N TYR A 57 -8.50 -15.74 -6.74
CA TYR A 57 -9.58 -14.98 -7.36
C TYR A 57 -10.78 -14.83 -6.41
N PHE A 58 -11.26 -15.96 -5.86
CA PHE A 58 -12.40 -15.97 -4.94
C PHE A 58 -12.06 -15.29 -3.61
N TYR A 59 -10.88 -15.56 -3.07
CA TYR A 59 -10.39 -14.93 -1.86
C TYR A 59 -10.33 -13.39 -1.98
N TYR A 60 -9.81 -12.85 -3.08
CA TYR A 60 -9.73 -11.40 -3.25
C TYR A 60 -11.09 -10.75 -3.46
N TYR A 61 -12.02 -11.43 -4.15
CA TYR A 61 -13.39 -10.96 -4.28
C TYR A 61 -14.10 -10.90 -2.92
N GLU A 62 -14.03 -11.98 -2.14
CA GLU A 62 -14.60 -12.02 -0.80
C GLU A 62 -13.95 -10.98 0.13
N ALA A 63 -12.62 -10.86 0.09
CA ALA A 63 -11.90 -9.84 0.86
C ALA A 63 -12.37 -8.43 0.51
N ASP A 64 -12.61 -8.13 -0.77
CA ASP A 64 -13.13 -6.82 -1.17
C ASP A 64 -14.53 -6.54 -0.60
N LEU A 65 -15.39 -7.55 -0.41
CA LEU A 65 -16.69 -7.36 0.27
C LEU A 65 -16.51 -6.96 1.74
N TYR A 66 -15.65 -7.67 2.49
CA TYR A 66 -15.36 -7.32 3.88
C TYR A 66 -14.64 -5.97 4.02
N ILE A 67 -13.78 -5.63 3.07
CA ILE A 67 -13.13 -4.31 3.02
C ILE A 67 -14.17 -3.23 2.78
N SER A 68 -15.16 -3.43 1.91
CA SER A 68 -16.25 -2.45 1.72
C SER A 68 -16.99 -2.15 3.03
N ASP A 69 -17.30 -3.18 3.82
CA ASP A 69 -17.93 -3.02 5.13
C ASP A 69 -17.01 -2.31 6.13
N LEU A 70 -15.72 -2.70 6.19
CA LEU A 70 -14.72 -2.06 7.05
C LEU A 70 -14.60 -0.56 6.75
N LEU A 71 -14.65 -0.19 5.47
CA LEU A 71 -14.45 1.17 5.00
C LEU A 71 -15.75 1.98 4.93
N GLU A 72 -16.88 1.46 5.39
CA GLU A 72 -18.20 2.09 5.23
C GLU A 72 -18.19 3.56 5.67
N ASN A 73 -17.63 3.83 6.85
CA ASN A 73 -17.60 5.15 7.50
C ASN A 73 -16.24 5.86 7.41
N SER A 74 -15.29 5.30 6.66
CA SER A 74 -13.91 5.79 6.58
C SER A 74 -13.75 6.82 5.48
N ARG A 75 -13.25 8.01 5.82
CA ARG A 75 -12.99 9.10 4.85
C ARG A 75 -11.57 9.03 4.32
N LEU A 76 -10.62 8.60 5.15
CA LEU A 76 -9.22 8.43 4.81
C LEU A 76 -8.71 7.08 5.31
N SER A 77 -8.29 6.23 4.37
CA SER A 77 -7.83 4.87 4.67
C SER A 77 -6.42 4.60 4.15
N LEU A 78 -5.69 3.73 4.84
CA LEU A 78 -4.37 3.24 4.44
C LEU A 78 -4.50 1.80 3.90
N GLU A 79 -4.07 1.58 2.66
CA GLU A 79 -3.94 0.25 2.08
C GLU A 79 -2.48 -0.23 2.16
N LEU A 80 -2.26 -1.37 2.82
CA LEU A 80 -0.96 -2.02 2.91
C LEU A 80 -0.78 -3.02 1.77
N GLY A 81 0.21 -2.75 0.91
CA GLY A 81 0.59 -3.60 -0.21
C GLY A 81 -0.44 -3.60 -1.32
N ALA A 82 -0.65 -2.42 -1.88
CA ALA A 82 -1.66 -2.16 -2.90
C ALA A 82 -1.39 -2.89 -4.23
N GLY A 83 -0.18 -3.40 -4.47
CA GLY A 83 0.21 -4.03 -5.72
C GLY A 83 -0.04 -3.10 -6.90
N THR A 84 -0.75 -3.61 -7.92
CA THR A 84 -1.21 -2.84 -9.08
C THR A 84 -2.52 -2.06 -8.82
N CYS A 85 -2.84 -1.79 -7.55
CA CYS A 85 -3.99 -0.99 -7.11
C CYS A 85 -5.37 -1.59 -7.44
N GLY A 86 -5.49 -2.92 -7.48
CA GLY A 86 -6.76 -3.59 -7.79
C GLY A 86 -7.84 -3.33 -6.74
N SER A 87 -7.52 -3.46 -5.44
CA SER A 87 -8.47 -3.19 -4.34
C SER A 87 -8.65 -1.68 -4.16
N THR A 88 -7.56 -0.92 -4.25
CA THR A 88 -7.56 0.55 -4.22
C THR A 88 -8.65 1.16 -5.11
N ILE A 89 -8.73 0.69 -6.36
CA ILE A 89 -9.70 1.22 -7.35
C ILE A 89 -11.14 0.85 -6.98
N ASN A 90 -11.36 -0.31 -6.35
CA ASN A 90 -12.70 -0.75 -5.93
C ASN A 90 -13.26 0.09 -4.77
N HIS A 91 -12.39 0.63 -3.92
CA HIS A 91 -12.80 1.28 -2.67
C HIS A 91 -12.60 2.79 -2.63
N ALA A 92 -11.80 3.36 -3.53
CA ALA A 92 -11.60 4.81 -3.61
C ALA A 92 -12.81 5.49 -4.26
N SER A 93 -13.23 6.62 -3.68
CA SER A 93 -14.33 7.43 -4.19
C SER A 93 -14.16 8.90 -3.78
N PRO A 94 -15.01 9.82 -4.29
CA PRO A 94 -14.98 11.22 -3.87
C PRO A 94 -14.96 11.46 -2.36
N ASP A 95 -15.69 10.62 -1.61
CA ASP A 95 -15.81 10.71 -0.15
C ASP A 95 -14.87 9.77 0.61
N LYS A 96 -14.20 8.83 -0.08
CA LYS A 96 -13.31 7.82 0.49
C LYS A 96 -11.94 7.89 -0.18
N LYS A 97 -11.02 8.62 0.46
CA LYS A 97 -9.63 8.74 -0.01
C LYS A 97 -8.80 7.55 0.48
N ILE A 98 -7.90 7.08 -0.37
CA ILE A 98 -6.99 5.98 -0.05
C ILE A 98 -5.55 6.42 -0.24
N VAL A 99 -4.73 6.19 0.78
CA VAL A 99 -3.28 6.19 0.66
C VAL A 99 -2.87 4.74 0.46
N ALA A 100 -2.44 4.42 -0.75
CA ALA A 100 -2.04 3.08 -1.14
C ALA A 100 -0.52 2.98 -1.11
N ILE A 101 -0.02 2.10 -0.23
CA ILE A 101 1.42 1.83 -0.13
C ILE A 101 1.78 0.50 -0.75
N ASP A 102 2.97 0.44 -1.34
CA ASP A 102 3.57 -0.84 -1.70
C ASP A 102 5.09 -0.76 -1.59
N TYR A 103 5.70 -1.89 -1.23
CA TYR A 103 7.15 -1.99 -1.16
C TYR A 103 7.79 -2.00 -2.55
N SER A 104 7.07 -2.42 -3.60
CA SER A 104 7.53 -2.43 -4.99
C SER A 104 7.18 -1.13 -5.73
N PRO A 105 8.18 -0.36 -6.19
CA PRO A 105 7.95 0.79 -7.07
C PRO A 105 7.37 0.37 -8.42
N ARG A 106 7.69 -0.85 -8.88
CA ARG A 106 7.19 -1.39 -10.14
C ARG A 106 5.70 -1.67 -10.06
N MET A 107 5.23 -2.25 -8.96
CA MET A 107 3.79 -2.45 -8.68
C MET A 107 3.04 -1.12 -8.70
N LEU A 108 3.49 -0.12 -7.94
CA LEU A 108 2.85 1.20 -7.93
C LEU A 108 2.93 1.92 -9.27
N LYS A 109 3.98 1.71 -10.07
CA LYS A 109 4.07 2.29 -11.41
C LYS A 109 2.95 1.78 -12.31
N LEU A 110 2.68 0.48 -12.31
CA LEU A 110 1.57 -0.12 -13.05
C LEU A 110 0.22 0.30 -12.46
N GLY A 111 0.11 0.28 -11.13
CA GLY A 111 -1.09 0.71 -10.40
C GLY A 111 -1.47 2.16 -10.67
N LYS A 112 -0.48 3.06 -10.75
CA LYS A 112 -0.69 4.47 -11.14
C LYS A 112 -1.39 4.61 -12.48
N GLY A 113 -1.00 3.80 -13.48
CA GLY A 113 -1.67 3.79 -14.78
C GLY A 113 -3.15 3.39 -14.66
N ARG A 114 -3.44 2.39 -13.82
CA ARG A 114 -4.81 1.91 -13.60
C ARG A 114 -5.66 2.92 -12.83
N VAL A 115 -5.14 3.51 -11.77
CA VAL A 115 -5.80 4.59 -11.00
C VAL A 115 -6.09 5.79 -11.90
N GLN A 116 -5.14 6.15 -12.78
CA GLN A 116 -5.34 7.22 -13.76
C GLN A 116 -6.45 6.88 -14.76
N ASN A 117 -6.46 5.67 -15.31
CA ASN A 117 -7.50 5.23 -16.24
C ASN A 117 -8.89 5.16 -15.59
N ALA A 118 -8.96 4.89 -14.29
CA ALA A 118 -10.20 4.93 -13.51
C ALA A 118 -10.65 6.36 -13.12
N GLY A 119 -9.86 7.39 -13.41
CA GLY A 119 -10.18 8.77 -13.05
C GLY A 119 -10.03 9.09 -11.55
N LEU A 120 -9.30 8.26 -10.80
CA LEU A 120 -9.24 8.31 -9.33
C LEU A 120 -8.00 9.04 -8.77
N MET A 121 -7.19 9.69 -9.61
CA MET A 121 -5.95 10.37 -9.19
C MET A 121 -6.16 11.53 -8.20
N SER A 122 -7.38 12.01 -8.00
CA SER A 122 -7.73 13.00 -6.97
C SER A 122 -8.11 12.37 -5.62
N HIS A 123 -8.26 11.05 -5.57
CA HIS A 123 -8.76 10.30 -4.42
C HIS A 123 -7.79 9.21 -3.94
N VAL A 124 -6.73 8.94 -4.71
CA VAL A 124 -5.72 7.93 -4.42
C VAL A 124 -4.34 8.54 -4.44
N ASP A 125 -3.62 8.39 -3.33
CA ASP A 125 -2.22 8.75 -3.19
C ASP A 125 -1.35 7.50 -3.12
N LEU A 126 -0.33 7.43 -3.95
CA LEU A 126 0.55 6.25 -4.08
C LEU A 126 1.90 6.54 -3.42
N VAL A 127 2.29 5.72 -2.43
CA VAL A 127 3.52 5.92 -1.66
C VAL A 127 4.35 4.63 -1.65
N VAL A 128 5.60 4.71 -2.11
CA VAL A 128 6.54 3.60 -1.95
C VAL A 128 6.97 3.56 -0.48
N ALA A 129 6.58 2.54 0.27
CA ALA A 129 6.92 2.38 1.68
C ALA A 129 7.04 0.91 2.07
N ASP A 130 7.82 0.65 3.14
CA ASP A 130 7.82 -0.63 3.84
C ASP A 130 6.75 -0.57 4.93
N GLN A 131 5.83 -1.54 4.96
CA GLN A 131 4.76 -1.54 5.97
C GLN A 131 5.28 -1.76 7.40
N CYS A 132 6.50 -2.27 7.57
CA CYS A 132 7.18 -2.33 8.88
C CYS A 132 7.73 -0.98 9.33
N HIS A 133 7.81 0.01 8.44
CA HIS A 133 8.39 1.33 8.68
C HIS A 133 7.56 2.41 7.98
N LEU A 134 6.31 2.57 8.43
CA LEU A 134 5.36 3.51 7.84
C LEU A 134 5.81 4.97 8.04
N PRO A 135 5.81 5.82 6.98
CA PRO A 135 6.25 7.21 7.08
C PRO A 135 5.16 8.16 7.58
N PHE A 136 4.10 7.63 8.19
CA PHE A 136 2.92 8.39 8.61
C PHE A 136 2.95 8.69 10.10
N ARG A 137 2.26 9.75 10.51
CA ARG A 137 1.99 10.00 11.93
C ARG A 137 1.03 8.96 12.48
N ASP A 138 1.08 8.77 13.78
CA ASP A 138 0.11 7.96 14.50
C ASP A 138 -1.30 8.56 14.36
N ASP A 139 -2.31 7.70 14.43
CA ASP A 139 -3.74 8.05 14.49
C ASP A 139 -4.24 9.00 13.38
N CYS A 140 -3.67 8.92 12.17
CA CYS A 140 -4.07 9.79 11.05
C CYS A 140 -4.97 9.13 10.00
N PHE A 141 -5.27 7.84 10.13
CA PHE A 141 -6.15 7.09 9.24
C PHE A 141 -7.37 6.60 10.00
N ASP A 142 -8.55 6.70 9.38
CA ASP A 142 -9.80 6.15 9.94
C ASP A 142 -9.77 4.62 9.93
N SER A 143 -9.08 4.04 8.94
CA SER A 143 -8.98 2.60 8.77
C SER A 143 -7.69 2.20 8.06
N VAL A 144 -7.22 0.99 8.37
CA VAL A 144 -6.10 0.34 7.71
C VAL A 144 -6.55 -1.01 7.20
N PHE A 145 -6.23 -1.35 5.96
CA PHE A 145 -6.61 -2.63 5.36
C PHE A 145 -5.49 -3.20 4.49
N SER A 146 -5.54 -4.50 4.24
CA SER A 146 -4.70 -5.19 3.26
C SER A 146 -5.50 -6.33 2.66
N ARG A 147 -5.45 -6.45 1.33
CA ARG A 147 -6.18 -7.51 0.63
C ARG A 147 -5.44 -8.85 0.61
N GLY A 148 -4.12 -8.89 0.83
CA GLY A 148 -3.41 -10.17 0.69
C GLY A 148 -1.94 -10.25 1.10
N VAL A 149 -1.28 -9.16 1.49
CA VAL A 149 0.17 -9.21 1.79
C VAL A 149 0.54 -8.91 3.23
N ALA A 150 -0.40 -8.49 4.08
CA ALA A 150 -0.11 -8.23 5.50
C ALA A 150 0.56 -9.43 6.19
N LEU A 151 0.16 -10.65 5.85
CA LEU A 151 0.70 -11.91 6.41
C LEU A 151 2.02 -12.36 5.76
N SER A 152 2.52 -11.66 4.74
CA SER A 152 3.81 -11.97 4.09
C SER A 152 5.01 -11.34 4.81
N TYR A 153 4.83 -10.91 6.04
CA TYR A 153 5.88 -10.36 6.90
C TYR A 153 6.05 -11.30 8.09
N ASP A 154 7.28 -11.73 8.31
CA ASP A 154 7.61 -12.60 9.41
C ASP A 154 7.79 -11.75 10.67
N TRP A 155 6.96 -11.99 11.68
CA TRP A 155 7.11 -11.34 12.98
C TRP A 155 8.23 -11.97 13.81
N ALA A 156 8.90 -13.04 13.33
CA ALA A 156 9.92 -13.81 14.05
C ALA A 156 10.70 -12.95 15.05
N SER A 157 10.39 -13.22 16.31
CA SER A 157 10.70 -12.43 17.49
C SER A 157 12.18 -12.09 17.53
N THR A 158 12.50 -10.80 17.48
CA THR A 158 13.72 -10.27 18.10
C THR A 158 13.63 -10.58 19.59
N SER A 159 14.12 -11.78 19.94
CA SER A 159 14.43 -12.22 21.29
C SER A 159 15.75 -11.60 21.74
#